data_AF-A0A2I1H3G1-F1
#
_entry.id   AF-A0A2I1H3G1-F1
#
_cell.length_a   1.000
_cell.length_b   1.000
_cell.length_c   1.000
_cell.angle_alpha   90.00
_cell.angle_beta   90.00
_cell.angle_gamma   90.00
#
_symmetry.space_group_name_H-M   'P 1'
#
loop_
_entity.id
_entity.type
_entity.pdbx_description
1 polymer ?
#
loop_
_entity_poly.entity_id
_entity_poly.type
_entity_poly.pdbx_seq_one_letter_code
_entity_poly.pdbx_strand_id
1 'polypeptide(L)'
;MPDIMQMQGPKQKYGFGMGYAKKALDYAVRADKVEEFVTQLKVFIEEIKEDLSDQQDSVENMVIGDPLRTQHKGRQPNRYKSGGEVTKKSQKRKLQAMQDVTNTIEQGSSVQKRSRLCQKCKQPGHYAPRCPNL
;
A
#
# COMPACT_ATOMS: atom_id res chain seq x y z
N MET A 1 29.27 22.91 8.87
CA MET A 1 28.09 23.07 8.01
C MET A 1 27.47 21.70 7.87
N PRO A 2 26.26 21.44 8.38
CA PRO A 2 25.62 20.15 8.15
C PRO A 2 25.30 20.05 6.65
N ASP A 3 25.71 18.94 6.06
CA ASP A 3 25.49 18.61 4.66
C ASP A 3 23.99 18.52 4.41
N ILE A 4 23.46 19.40 3.55
CA ILE A 4 22.03 19.42 3.20
C ILE A 4 21.81 18.26 2.25
N MET A 5 21.53 17.07 2.80
CA MET A 5 21.17 15.90 2.01
C MET A 5 19.90 16.22 1.22
N GLN A 6 20.04 16.42 -0.10
CA GLN A 6 18.92 16.65 -1.00
C GLN A 6 18.10 15.36 -1.13
N MET A 7 16.89 15.38 -0.57
CA MET A 7 16.00 14.22 -0.49
C MET A 7 15.24 14.02 -1.81
N GLN A 8 15.50 12.91 -2.51
CA GLN A 8 15.10 12.72 -3.91
C GLN A 8 13.71 12.07 -4.10
N GLY A 9 13.10 11.47 -3.07
CA GLY A 9 11.80 10.78 -3.19
C GLY A 9 10.69 11.29 -2.25
N PRO A 10 9.39 11.28 -2.66
CA PRO A 10 8.27 11.66 -1.79
C PRO A 10 8.22 10.86 -0.48
N LYS A 11 8.48 9.54 -0.56
CA LYS A 11 8.55 8.65 0.61
C LYS A 11 9.68 9.01 1.56
N GLN A 12 10.84 9.39 1.01
CA GLN A 12 11.96 9.83 1.83
C GLN A 12 11.59 11.12 2.54
N LYS A 13 11.07 12.14 1.82
CA LYS A 13 10.68 13.43 2.39
C LYS A 13 9.69 13.26 3.55
N TYR A 14 8.69 12.40 3.38
CA TYR A 14 7.73 12.08 4.43
C TYR A 14 8.41 11.42 5.65
N GLY A 15 9.22 10.39 5.43
CA GLY A 15 9.91 9.69 6.52
C GLY A 15 10.85 10.60 7.34
N PHE A 16 11.56 11.49 6.65
CA PHE A 16 12.43 12.48 7.28
C PHE A 16 11.64 13.50 8.10
N GLY A 17 10.62 14.12 7.50
CA GLY A 17 9.76 15.08 8.21
C GLY A 17 9.09 14.46 9.44
N MET A 18 8.55 13.25 9.30
CA MET A 18 7.94 12.49 10.40
C MET A 18 8.93 12.23 11.54
N GLY A 19 10.16 11.84 11.21
CA GLY A 19 11.21 11.60 12.21
C GLY A 19 11.56 12.85 13.01
N TYR A 20 11.66 14.01 12.34
CA TYR A 20 11.93 15.29 13.00
C TYR A 20 10.74 15.77 13.83
N ALA A 21 9.51 15.67 13.31
CA ALA A 21 8.31 16.03 14.06
C ALA A 21 8.20 15.23 15.37
N LYS A 22 8.50 13.91 15.32
CA LYS A 22 8.53 13.06 16.52
C LYS A 22 9.59 13.52 17.51
N LYS A 23 10.81 13.83 17.06
CA LYS A 23 11.88 14.34 17.94
C LYS A 23 11.52 15.69 18.55
N ALA A 24 10.98 16.60 17.74
CA ALA A 24 10.57 17.92 18.21
C ALA A 24 9.48 17.82 19.28
N LEU A 25 8.50 16.92 19.09
CA LEU A 25 7.48 16.64 20.10
C LEU A 25 8.09 16.08 21.39
N ASP A 26 9.04 15.15 21.30
CA ASP A 26 9.73 14.60 22.49
C ASP A 26 10.45 15.70 23.29
N TYR A 27 11.12 16.64 22.63
CA TYR A 27 11.72 17.81 23.29
C TYR A 27 10.67 18.78 23.85
N ALA A 28 9.57 19.01 23.13
CA ALA A 28 8.48 19.87 23.60
C ALA A 28 7.84 19.31 24.88
N VAL A 29 7.64 17.99 24.96
CA VAL A 29 7.14 17.32 26.17
C VAL A 29 8.14 17.48 27.32
N ARG A 30 9.44 17.27 27.07
CA ARG A 30 10.48 17.44 28.11
C ARG A 30 10.59 18.89 28.62
N ALA A 31 10.28 19.86 27.76
CA ALA A 31 10.31 21.29 28.09
C ALA A 31 8.96 21.83 28.58
N ASP A 32 7.92 21.00 28.65
CA ASP A 32 6.53 21.37 28.95
C ASP A 32 5.94 22.48 28.06
N LYS A 33 6.35 22.49 26.78
CA LYS A 33 5.93 23.48 25.75
C LYS A 33 5.12 22.86 24.63
N VAL A 34 4.29 21.87 24.96
CA VAL A 34 3.52 21.12 23.96
C VAL A 34 2.51 22.02 23.23
N GLU A 35 1.93 23.00 23.91
CA GLU A 35 0.96 23.93 23.32
C GLU A 35 1.58 24.83 22.25
N GLU A 36 2.78 25.37 22.51
CA GLU A 36 3.53 26.17 21.53
C GLU A 36 3.85 25.34 20.28
N PHE A 37 4.30 24.10 20.47
CA PHE A 37 4.58 23.16 19.37
C PHE A 37 3.35 22.87 18.52
N VAL A 38 2.20 22.58 19.15
CA VAL A 38 0.94 22.33 18.43
C VAL A 38 0.47 23.57 17.70
N THR A 39 0.62 24.75 18.30
CA THR A 39 0.23 26.03 17.68
C THR A 39 1.06 26.31 16.43
N GLN A 40 2.38 26.13 16.51
CA GLN A 40 3.26 26.27 15.34
C GLN A 40 2.89 25.30 14.21
N LEU A 41 2.57 24.04 14.54
CA LEU A 41 2.13 23.07 13.52
C LEU A 41 0.79 23.46 12.89
N LYS A 42 -0.15 24.00 13.67
CA LYS A 42 -1.44 24.46 13.14
C LYS A 42 -1.26 25.62 12.17
N VAL A 43 -0.48 26.62 12.54
CA VAL A 43 -0.17 27.77 11.67
C VAL A 43 0.42 27.30 10.35
N PHE A 44 1.45 26.43 10.40
CA PHE A 44 2.07 25.87 9.21
C PHE A 44 1.08 25.10 8.31
N ILE A 45 0.16 24.34 8.90
CA ILE A 45 -0.84 23.58 8.12
C ILE A 45 -1.81 24.53 7.40
N GLU A 46 -2.29 25.58 8.07
CA GLU A 46 -3.21 26.53 7.44
C GLU A 46 -2.53 27.33 6.34
N GLU A 47 -1.30 27.81 6.55
CA GLU A 47 -0.49 28.48 5.52
C GLU A 47 -0.34 27.61 4.25
N ILE A 48 0.03 26.34 4.41
CA ILE A 48 0.20 25.42 3.27
C ILE A 48 -1.13 25.07 2.59
N LYS A 49 -2.24 25.05 3.34
CA LYS A 49 -3.57 24.85 2.74
C LYS A 49 -3.97 26.04 1.88
N GLU A 50 -3.74 27.26 2.35
CA GLU A 50 -4.00 28.48 1.59
C GLU A 50 -3.19 28.50 0.29
N ASP A 51 -1.87 28.26 0.38
CA ASP A 51 -0.99 28.19 -0.79
C ASP A 51 -1.43 27.15 -1.84
N LEU A 52 -1.96 26.00 -1.40
CA LEU A 52 -2.45 24.95 -2.29
C LEU A 52 -3.82 25.29 -2.90
N SER A 53 -4.67 26.05 -2.19
CA SER A 53 -5.96 26.52 -2.69
C SER A 53 -5.77 27.54 -3.81
N ASP A 54 -4.88 28.52 -3.61
CA ASP A 54 -4.57 29.55 -4.61
C ASP A 54 -3.99 28.95 -5.90
N GLN A 55 -3.23 27.86 -5.77
CA GLN A 55 -2.76 27.10 -6.93
C GLN A 55 -3.89 26.38 -7.65
N GLN A 56 -4.90 25.84 -6.96
CA GLN A 56 -6.05 25.15 -7.59
C GLN A 56 -6.94 26.11 -8.37
N ASP A 57 -7.26 27.29 -7.85
CA ASP A 57 -8.07 28.31 -8.55
C ASP A 57 -7.40 28.78 -9.87
N SER A 58 -6.07 28.77 -9.91
CA SER A 58 -5.28 29.01 -11.12
C SER A 58 -5.42 27.89 -12.17
N VAL A 59 -5.53 26.63 -11.74
CA VAL A 59 -5.65 25.46 -12.65
C VAL A 59 -7.10 25.24 -13.11
N GLU A 60 -8.10 25.57 -12.29
CA GLU A 60 -9.52 25.38 -12.62
C GLU A 60 -9.98 26.23 -13.83
N ASN A 61 -9.25 27.30 -14.17
CA ASN A 61 -9.50 28.10 -15.37
C ASN A 61 -8.98 27.49 -16.68
N MET A 62 -8.35 26.31 -16.66
CA MET A 62 -8.07 25.54 -17.88
C MET A 62 -9.28 24.71 -18.28
N VAL A 63 -9.97 25.11 -19.35
CA VAL A 63 -10.98 24.27 -20.02
C VAL A 63 -10.30 23.01 -20.56
N ILE A 64 -10.40 21.91 -19.80
CA ILE A 64 -9.91 20.59 -20.20
C ILE A 64 -10.83 20.08 -21.32
N GLY A 65 -10.36 20.17 -22.57
CA GLY A 65 -11.01 19.51 -23.69
C GLY A 65 -10.92 18.00 -23.56
N ASP A 66 -11.96 17.29 -24.00
CA ASP A 66 -12.03 15.83 -23.94
C ASP A 66 -10.74 15.19 -24.53
N PRO A 67 -10.07 14.29 -23.81
CA PRO A 67 -8.86 13.67 -24.30
C PRO A 67 -9.16 12.88 -25.57
N LEU A 68 -8.42 13.16 -26.64
CA LEU A 68 -8.53 12.44 -27.91
C LEU A 68 -8.28 10.93 -27.68
N ARG A 69 -9.35 10.13 -27.68
CA ARG A 69 -9.27 8.67 -27.60
C ARG A 69 -8.79 8.12 -28.95
N THR A 70 -7.49 7.92 -29.08
CA THR A 70 -6.91 7.21 -30.21
C THR A 70 -7.03 5.70 -30.00
N GLN A 71 -7.73 5.02 -30.91
CA GLN A 71 -7.83 3.56 -30.91
C GLN A 71 -6.55 2.98 -31.54
N HIS A 72 -5.57 2.61 -30.71
CA HIS A 72 -4.41 1.88 -31.20
C HIS A 72 -4.79 0.41 -31.44
N LYS A 73 -4.51 -0.13 -32.63
CA LYS A 73 -4.69 -1.57 -32.88
C LYS A 73 -3.88 -2.35 -31.85
N GLY A 74 -4.54 -3.26 -31.13
CA GLY A 74 -3.87 -4.11 -30.14
C GLY A 74 -2.72 -4.92 -30.77
N ARG A 75 -1.86 -5.48 -29.93
CA ARG A 75 -0.86 -6.44 -30.42
C ARG A 75 -1.57 -7.65 -31.02
N GLN A 76 -0.98 -8.24 -32.06
CA GLN A 76 -1.51 -9.46 -32.66
C GLN A 76 -1.64 -10.57 -31.61
N PRO A 77 -2.75 -11.32 -31.61
CA PRO A 77 -2.90 -12.50 -30.76
C PRO A 77 -1.79 -13.52 -31.07
N ASN A 78 -1.37 -14.27 -30.05
CA ASN A 78 -0.31 -15.31 -30.12
C ASN A 78 1.11 -14.82 -30.48
N ARG A 79 1.41 -13.52 -30.36
CA ARG A 79 2.80 -13.02 -30.46
C ARG A 79 3.68 -13.56 -29.32
N TYR A 80 4.95 -13.83 -29.61
CA TYR A 80 5.98 -14.11 -28.61
C TYR A 80 6.06 -12.97 -27.57
N LYS A 81 6.08 -13.35 -26.29
CA LYS A 81 6.02 -12.40 -25.17
C LYS A 81 7.41 -11.95 -24.76
N SER A 82 7.55 -10.66 -24.44
CA SER A 82 8.78 -10.18 -23.82
C SER A 82 8.89 -10.64 -22.36
N GLY A 83 10.10 -10.69 -21.80
CA GLY A 83 10.34 -11.13 -20.42
C GLY A 83 9.48 -10.39 -19.37
N GLY A 84 9.19 -9.11 -19.59
CA GLY A 84 8.33 -8.30 -18.71
C GLY A 84 6.82 -8.56 -18.85
N GLU A 85 6.36 -9.20 -19.92
CA GLU A 85 4.93 -9.57 -20.10
C GLU A 85 4.61 -10.91 -19.41
N VAL A 86 5.61 -11.79 -19.27
CA VAL A 86 5.46 -13.09 -18.60
C VAL A 86 5.33 -12.92 -17.08
N THR A 87 6.06 -11.97 -16.49
CA THR A 87 6.07 -11.70 -15.04
C THR A 87 4.73 -11.16 -14.52
N LYS A 88 4.03 -10.33 -15.31
CA LYS A 88 2.72 -9.74 -14.94
C LYS A 88 1.63 -10.80 -14.72
N LYS A 89 1.67 -11.93 -15.44
CA LYS A 89 0.67 -13.01 -15.26
C LYS A 89 0.84 -13.74 -13.92
N SER A 90 2.08 -13.88 -13.45
CA SER A 90 2.39 -14.44 -12.12
C SER A 90 1.93 -13.49 -11.00
N GLN A 91 2.16 -12.18 -11.16
CA GLN A 91 1.71 -11.18 -10.20
C GLN A 91 0.17 -11.10 -10.11
N LYS A 92 -0.55 -11.21 -11.24
CA LYS A 92 -2.02 -11.22 -11.24
C LYS A 92 -2.61 -12.41 -10.46
N ARG A 93 -2.01 -13.61 -10.57
CA ARG A 93 -2.43 -14.78 -9.77
C ARG A 93 -2.19 -14.59 -8.27
N LYS A 94 -1.10 -13.92 -7.88
CA LYS A 94 -0.80 -13.61 -6.47
C LYS A 94 -1.80 -12.61 -5.88
N LEU A 95 -2.19 -11.58 -6.63
CA LEU A 95 -3.21 -10.61 -6.20
C LEU A 95 -4.59 -11.26 -6.05
N GLN A 96 -4.97 -12.15 -6.97
CA GLN A 96 -6.25 -12.84 -6.93
C GLN A 96 -6.35 -13.78 -5.71
N ALA A 97 -5.28 -14.51 -5.39
CA ALA A 97 -5.23 -15.34 -4.19
C ALA A 97 -5.32 -14.53 -2.88
N MET A 98 -4.84 -13.27 -2.86
CA MET A 98 -4.97 -12.40 -1.68
C MET A 98 -6.39 -11.84 -1.52
N GLN A 99 -7.08 -11.52 -2.62
CA GLN A 99 -8.49 -11.10 -2.61
C GLN A 99 -9.43 -12.21 -2.15
N ASP A 100 -9.14 -13.47 -2.50
CA ASP A 100 -9.92 -14.61 -2.02
C ASP A 100 -9.80 -14.79 -0.50
N VAL A 101 -8.63 -14.47 0.09
CA VAL A 101 -8.40 -14.52 1.55
C VAL A 101 -9.15 -13.40 2.28
N THR A 102 -9.22 -12.19 1.73
CA THR A 102 -9.94 -11.07 2.36
C THR A 102 -11.46 -11.30 2.34
N ASN A 103 -12.00 -11.84 1.25
CA ASN A 103 -13.43 -12.13 1.14
C ASN A 103 -13.91 -13.21 2.12
N THR A 104 -13.04 -14.15 2.52
CA THR A 104 -13.34 -15.14 3.58
C THR A 104 -13.35 -14.58 5.00
N ILE A 105 -12.77 -13.39 5.25
CA ILE A 105 -12.70 -12.80 6.60
C ILE A 105 -13.99 -12.02 6.91
N GLU A 106 -14.66 -11.46 5.90
CA GLU A 106 -15.88 -10.63 6.08
C GLU A 106 -17.16 -11.46 6.22
N GLN A 107 -17.14 -12.73 5.81
CA GLN A 107 -18.23 -13.67 6.07
C GLN A 107 -17.81 -14.62 7.19
N GLY A 108 -18.33 -14.39 8.40
CA GLY A 108 -18.12 -15.18 9.61
C GLY A 108 -18.53 -16.65 9.51
N SER A 109 -17.92 -17.38 8.59
CA SER A 109 -18.06 -18.82 8.43
C SER A 109 -16.90 -19.46 9.18
N SER A 110 -17.23 -20.32 10.14
CA SER A 110 -16.26 -21.16 10.84
C SER A 110 -15.33 -21.82 9.82
N VAL A 111 -14.08 -21.36 9.75
CA VAL A 111 -13.04 -21.96 8.92
C VAL A 111 -12.78 -23.35 9.48
N GLN A 112 -13.56 -24.32 9.03
CA GLN A 112 -13.17 -25.72 9.13
C GLN A 112 -11.96 -25.86 8.22
N LYS A 113 -10.77 -25.59 8.77
CA LYS A 113 -9.51 -26.03 8.18
C LYS A 113 -9.73 -27.50 7.87
N ARG A 114 -9.83 -27.87 6.59
CA ARG A 114 -9.94 -29.27 6.17
C ARG A 114 -8.69 -29.97 6.68
N SER A 115 -8.81 -30.56 7.86
CA SER A 115 -7.73 -31.27 8.53
C SER A 115 -7.28 -32.35 7.57
N ARG A 116 -5.97 -32.43 7.32
CA ARG A 116 -5.43 -33.44 6.41
C ARG A 116 -5.79 -34.81 6.99
N LEU A 117 -6.64 -35.53 6.28
CA LEU A 117 -7.03 -36.88 6.63
C LEU A 117 -5.95 -37.87 6.15
N CYS A 118 -5.72 -38.92 6.94
CA CYS A 118 -4.88 -40.03 6.54
C CYS A 118 -5.46 -40.68 5.27
N GLN A 119 -4.63 -40.89 4.24
CA GLN A 119 -5.07 -41.51 2.98
C GLN A 119 -5.53 -42.96 3.14
N LYS A 120 -5.08 -43.65 4.21
CA LYS A 120 -5.47 -45.04 4.49
C LYS A 120 -6.78 -45.14 5.27
N CYS A 121 -6.87 -44.50 6.43
CA CYS A 121 -8.02 -44.66 7.34
C CYS A 121 -8.97 -43.45 7.38
N LYS A 122 -8.69 -42.39 6.60
CA LYS A 122 -9.47 -41.15 6.53
C LYS A 122 -9.68 -40.43 7.88
N GLN A 123 -8.92 -40.79 8.90
CA GLN A 123 -8.92 -40.11 10.20
C GLN A 123 -7.93 -38.94 10.19
N PRO A 124 -8.25 -37.80 10.83
CA PRO A 124 -7.31 -36.70 11.02
C PRO A 124 -6.20 -37.06 12.04
N GLY A 125 -5.16 -36.22 12.12
CA GLY A 125 -4.18 -36.27 13.21
C GLY A 125 -2.92 -37.11 12.97
N HIS A 126 -2.79 -37.80 11.84
CA HIS A 126 -1.58 -38.55 11.49
C HIS A 126 -1.38 -38.71 9.97
N TYR A 127 -0.16 -39.04 9.55
CA TYR A 127 0.18 -39.33 8.16
C TYR A 127 0.04 -40.82 7.84
N ALA A 128 -0.29 -41.16 6.59
CA ALA A 128 -0.46 -42.54 6.11
C ALA A 128 0.66 -43.55 6.46
N PRO A 129 1.95 -43.16 6.56
CA PRO A 129 3.02 -44.07 6.97
C PRO A 129 3.03 -44.41 8.47
N ARG A 130 2.40 -43.58 9.32
CA ARG A 130 2.30 -43.77 10.78
C ARG A 130 0.85 -44.02 11.20
N CYS A 131 0.11 -44.73 10.34
CA CYS A 131 -1.28 -45.08 10.61
C CYS A 131 -1.32 -46.14 11.73
N PRO A 132 -2.06 -45.91 12.83
CA PRO A 132 -2.13 -46.85 13.95
C PRO A 132 -2.90 -48.14 13.60
N ASN A 133 -3.76 -48.10 12.59
CA ASN A 133 -4.49 -49.26 12.07
C ASN A 133 -3.69 -49.99 10.97
N LEU A 134 -2.43 -50.33 11.25
CA LEU A 134 -1.57 -51.03 10.29
C LEU A 134 -1.95 -52.51 10.19
#